data_AF-A0AAD9PMA9-F1
#
_entry.id   AF-A0AAD9PMA9-F1
#
_cell.length_a   1.000
_cell.length_b   1.000
_cell.length_c   1.000
_cell.angle_alpha   90.00
_cell.angle_beta   90.00
_cell.angle_gamma   90.00
#
_symmetry.space_group_name_H-M   'P 1'
#
loop_
_entity.id
_entity.type
_entity.pdbx_description
1 polymer ?
#
loop_
_entity_poly.entity_id
_entity_poly.type
_entity_poly.pdbx_seq_one_letter_code
_entity_poly.pdbx_strand_id
1 'polypeptide(L)'
;MSYCIHLHSKVSNAKIFKNPNFAPVSNTPGRTRHLFTFDLGNELSLVDLPGYGYAKVTNDMRNEWSVLVNKYLKSAPNLKRILTLIDAKKGPRELDLKLWEMLTDMEIPFQVVFTKCESLKPLELHLVYSKTIEMVKAYHEVLYPFIHATSTLQKLGIVELCSDVAYIAFNCKLTSNIVDNYN
;
A
#
# COMPACT_ATOMS: atom_id res chain seq x y z
N MET A 1 -1.22 10.80 -6.12
CA MET A 1 -2.07 10.30 -5.03
C MET A 1 -1.28 9.15 -4.47
N SER A 2 -0.84 9.26 -3.23
CA SER A 2 -0.23 8.13 -2.53
C SER A 2 -1.39 7.31 -2.01
N TYR A 3 -1.53 6.09 -2.49
CA TYR A 3 -2.52 5.14 -2.02
C TYR A 3 -1.82 4.19 -1.06
N CYS A 4 -2.58 3.67 -0.10
CA CYS A 4 -2.12 2.61 0.78
C CYS A 4 -3.01 1.40 0.52
N ILE A 5 -2.41 0.30 0.07
CA ILE A 5 -3.13 -0.96 -0.11
C ILE A 5 -2.73 -1.88 1.03
N HIS A 6 -3.72 -2.31 1.81
CA HIS A 6 -3.50 -3.19 2.96
C HIS A 6 -3.97 -4.59 2.66
N LEU A 7 -3.25 -5.57 3.18
CA LEU A 7 -3.55 -6.98 3.00
C LEU A 7 -4.08 -7.59 4.29
N HIS A 8 -5.32 -8.07 4.29
CA HIS A 8 -5.94 -8.72 5.43
C HIS A 8 -6.16 -10.22 5.17
N SER A 9 -5.73 -11.08 6.10
CA SER A 9 -6.22 -12.47 6.17
C SER A 9 -7.53 -12.50 6.97
N LYS A 10 -8.67 -12.76 6.32
CA LYS A 10 -10.05 -12.85 6.87
C LYS A 10 -10.38 -12.02 8.13
N VAL A 11 -11.19 -10.98 7.94
CA VAL A 11 -12.25 -10.58 8.89
C VAL A 11 -13.54 -10.51 8.07
N SER A 12 -14.60 -11.18 8.50
CA SER A 12 -15.88 -11.16 7.78
C SER A 12 -16.49 -9.75 7.82
N ASN A 13 -16.37 -9.00 6.73
CA ASN A 13 -17.44 -8.22 6.08
C ASN A 13 -16.84 -7.21 5.10
N ALA A 14 -16.90 -7.54 3.81
CA ALA A 14 -17.43 -6.71 2.72
C ALA A 14 -17.15 -7.41 1.38
N LYS A 15 -18.24 -7.82 0.72
CA LYS A 15 -18.25 -8.32 -0.66
C LYS A 15 -18.00 -7.15 -1.60
N ILE A 16 -17.19 -7.35 -2.65
CA ILE A 16 -17.53 -7.13 -4.07
C ILE A 16 -16.26 -7.33 -4.94
N PHE A 17 -16.36 -8.25 -5.90
CA PHE A 17 -15.76 -8.06 -7.23
C PHE A 17 -16.65 -8.71 -8.29
N LYS A 18 -17.30 -7.87 -9.11
CA LYS A 18 -17.75 -8.16 -10.49
C LYS A 18 -17.86 -6.85 -11.29
N ASN A 19 -16.78 -6.07 -11.39
CA ASN A 19 -16.51 -5.12 -12.51
C ASN A 19 -15.22 -4.31 -12.28
N PRO A 20 -14.38 -4.08 -13.30
CA PRO A 20 -13.11 -3.32 -13.20
C PRO A 20 -13.26 -1.79 -13.00
N ASN A 21 -14.46 -1.27 -12.75
CA ASN A 21 -14.76 0.17 -12.70
C ASN A 21 -15.03 0.75 -11.29
N PHE A 22 -14.64 0.08 -10.20
CA PHE A 22 -15.18 0.40 -8.86
C PHE A 22 -14.31 1.25 -7.92
N ALA A 23 -13.04 1.51 -8.25
CA ALA A 23 -12.30 2.59 -7.60
C ALA A 23 -12.42 3.84 -8.49
N PRO A 24 -13.35 4.78 -8.22
CA PRO A 24 -13.46 5.99 -9.04
C PRO A 24 -12.15 6.76 -8.98
N VAL A 25 -11.44 6.84 -10.12
CA VAL A 25 -10.24 7.66 -10.28
C VAL A 25 -10.69 9.12 -10.33
N SER A 26 -10.87 9.73 -9.17
CA SER A 26 -11.32 11.11 -9.05
C SER A 26 -10.17 12.05 -9.43
N ASN A 27 -10.32 12.81 -10.51
CA ASN A 27 -9.45 13.96 -10.82
C ASN A 27 -9.65 15.11 -9.81
N THR A 28 -10.66 15.02 -8.93
CA THR A 28 -10.98 16.02 -7.92
C THR A 28 -10.41 15.64 -6.54
N PRO A 29 -9.65 16.55 -5.90
CA PRO A 29 -9.10 16.38 -4.55
C PRO A 29 -10.11 16.02 -3.46
N GLY A 30 -9.75 15.11 -2.55
CA GLY A 30 -10.43 14.95 -1.25
C GLY A 30 -11.71 14.11 -1.22
N ARG A 31 -12.02 13.33 -2.27
CA ARG A 31 -13.28 12.57 -2.33
C ARG A 31 -13.27 11.20 -1.65
N THR A 32 -12.10 10.55 -1.54
CA THR A 32 -12.00 9.24 -0.89
C THR A 32 -12.04 9.43 0.63
N ARG A 33 -13.23 9.40 1.22
CA ARG A 33 -13.46 9.29 2.68
C ARG A 33 -13.88 7.89 3.13
N HIS A 34 -13.98 6.97 2.17
CA HIS A 34 -14.44 5.60 2.37
C HIS A 34 -13.27 4.65 2.16
N LEU A 35 -13.18 3.64 3.04
CA LEU A 35 -12.30 2.49 2.86
C LEU A 35 -12.95 1.56 1.84
N PHE A 36 -12.29 1.31 0.72
CA PHE A 36 -12.74 0.30 -0.23
C PHE A 36 -12.03 -1.01 0.06
N THR A 37 -12.80 -2.08 0.24
CA THR A 37 -12.31 -3.43 0.48
C THR A 37 -12.57 -4.27 -0.76
N PHE A 38 -11.55 -5.01 -1.20
CA PHE A 38 -11.64 -5.91 -2.34
C PHE A 38 -11.22 -7.30 -1.91
N ASP A 39 -12.06 -8.29 -2.15
CA ASP A 39 -11.75 -9.68 -1.85
C ASP A 39 -10.97 -10.34 -3.00
N LEU A 40 -9.82 -10.93 -2.69
CA LEU A 40 -8.97 -11.68 -3.59
C LEU A 40 -9.11 -13.17 -3.28
N GLY A 41 -10.23 -13.74 -3.74
CA GLY A 41 -10.46 -15.19 -3.70
C GLY A 41 -10.77 -15.76 -2.32
N ASN A 42 -11.40 -14.99 -1.42
CA ASN A 42 -11.74 -15.33 -0.03
C ASN A 42 -10.55 -15.53 0.93
N GLU A 43 -9.34 -15.17 0.52
CA GLU A 43 -8.11 -15.41 1.30
C GLU A 43 -7.46 -14.11 1.76
N LEU A 44 -7.60 -13.06 0.95
CA LEU A 44 -6.91 -11.81 1.13
C LEU A 44 -7.86 -10.67 0.78
N SER A 45 -7.97 -9.67 1.65
CA SER A 45 -8.63 -8.41 1.28
C SER A 45 -7.60 -7.34 1.00
N LEU A 46 -7.76 -6.62 -0.12
CA LEU A 46 -7.10 -5.34 -0.38
C LEU A 46 -7.96 -4.23 0.21
N VAL A 47 -7.37 -3.34 1.01
CA VAL A 47 -8.07 -2.15 1.49
C VAL A 47 -7.39 -0.90 0.97
N ASP A 48 -8.14 -0.06 0.25
CA ASP A 48 -7.68 1.24 -0.23
C ASP A 48 -7.94 2.32 0.83
N LEU A 49 -6.86 2.91 1.35
CA LEU A 49 -6.96 4.04 2.27
C LEU A 49 -7.15 5.37 1.54
N PRO A 50 -7.80 6.36 2.19
CA PRO A 50 -7.73 7.73 1.73
C PRO A 50 -6.28 8.18 1.51
N GLY A 51 -5.99 8.88 0.42
CA GLY A 51 -4.64 9.36 0.15
C GLY A 51 -4.23 10.54 1.05
N TYR A 52 -3.04 10.46 1.66
CA TYR A 52 -2.49 11.49 2.58
C TYR A 52 -1.88 12.70 1.87
N GLY A 53 -1.52 12.57 0.59
CA GLY A 53 -0.63 13.50 -0.10
C GLY A 53 -1.27 14.75 -0.71
N TYR A 54 -2.43 15.21 -0.23
CA TYR A 54 -3.11 16.34 -0.89
C TYR A 54 -2.53 17.70 -0.48
N ALA A 55 -1.84 18.36 -1.41
CA ALA A 55 -1.19 19.67 -1.21
C ALA A 55 -2.15 20.86 -0.96
N LYS A 56 -3.47 20.60 -0.87
CA LYS A 56 -4.52 21.61 -0.66
C LYS A 56 -5.45 21.28 0.52
N VAL A 57 -5.10 20.31 1.36
CA VAL A 57 -5.88 20.04 2.57
C VAL A 57 -5.38 20.88 3.74
N THR A 58 -6.32 21.41 4.52
CA THR A 58 -6.04 22.19 5.74
C THR A 58 -5.31 21.31 6.78
N ASN A 59 -4.70 21.93 7.79
CA ASN A 59 -4.09 21.19 8.89
C ASN A 59 -5.09 20.23 9.56
N ASP A 60 -6.34 20.65 9.69
CA ASP A 60 -7.41 19.85 10.29
C ASP A 60 -7.67 18.56 9.50
N MET A 61 -7.75 18.65 8.17
CA MET A 61 -7.93 17.48 7.31
C MET A 61 -6.72 16.52 7.33
N ARG A 62 -5.50 17.02 7.55
CA ARG A 62 -4.31 16.17 7.75
C ARG A 62 -4.38 15.44 9.09
N ASN A 63 -4.83 16.11 10.15
CA ASN A 63 -5.03 15.51 11.45
C ASN A 63 -6.15 14.45 11.42
N GLU A 64 -7.28 14.74 10.76
CA GLU A 64 -8.35 13.76 10.55
C GLU A 64 -7.88 12.52 9.80
N TRP A 65 -7.06 12.69 8.76
CA TRP A 65 -6.47 11.57 8.04
C TRP A 65 -5.58 10.72 8.95
N SER A 66 -4.68 11.35 9.71
CA SER A 66 -3.80 10.64 10.65
C SER A 66 -4.61 9.89 11.71
N VAL A 67 -5.67 10.50 12.25
CA VAL A 67 -6.58 9.85 13.20
C VAL A 67 -7.29 8.65 12.57
N LEU A 68 -7.79 8.78 11.33
CA LEU A 68 -8.46 7.69 10.62
C LEU A 68 -7.51 6.52 10.37
N VAL A 69 -6.31 6.80 9.86
CA VAL A 69 -5.31 5.76 9.58
C VAL A 69 -4.84 5.11 10.86
N ASN A 70 -4.51 5.88 11.90
CA ASN A 70 -4.14 5.32 13.21
C ASN A 70 -5.26 4.46 13.80
N LYS A 71 -6.52 4.91 13.71
CA LYS A 71 -7.66 4.15 14.21
C LYS A 71 -7.86 2.85 13.42
N TYR A 72 -7.70 2.89 12.11
CA TYR A 72 -7.78 1.72 11.24
C TYR A 72 -6.66 0.72 11.54
N LEU A 73 -5.41 1.18 11.56
CA LEU A 73 -4.24 0.34 11.81
C LEU A 73 -4.33 -0.36 13.17
N LYS A 74 -4.77 0.36 14.21
CA LYS A 74 -4.99 -0.22 15.54
C LYS A 74 -6.12 -1.25 15.61
N SER A 75 -7.12 -1.15 14.73
CA SER A 75 -8.26 -2.07 14.69
C SER A 75 -8.11 -3.18 13.64
N ALA A 76 -6.94 -3.28 12.99
CA ALA A 76 -6.65 -4.20 11.90
C ALA A 76 -5.70 -5.34 12.33
N PRO A 77 -6.13 -6.28 13.20
CA PRO A 77 -5.26 -7.31 13.76
C PRO A 77 -4.71 -8.29 12.71
N ASN A 78 -5.39 -8.39 11.56
CA ASN A 78 -5.01 -9.30 10.47
C ASN A 78 -4.24 -8.60 9.34
N LEU A 79 -3.79 -7.36 9.56
CA LEU A 79 -2.98 -6.63 8.61
C LEU A 79 -1.63 -7.33 8.39
N LYS A 80 -1.30 -7.60 7.12
CA LYS A 80 -0.07 -8.28 6.73
C LYS A 80 0.96 -7.35 6.12
N ARG A 81 0.52 -6.34 5.37
CA ARG A 81 1.40 -5.44 4.64
C ARG A 81 0.70 -4.16 4.22
N ILE A 82 1.44 -3.07 4.20
CA ILE A 82 1.13 -1.76 3.64
C ILE A 82 1.87 -1.58 2.31
N LEU A 83 1.16 -1.31 1.22
CA LEU A 83 1.80 -0.87 -0.03
C LEU A 83 1.77 0.66 -0.12
N THR A 84 2.91 1.32 0.03
CA THR A 84 3.02 2.77 -0.11
C THR A 84 3.25 3.13 -1.58
N LEU A 85 2.23 3.67 -2.24
CA LEU A 85 2.32 4.02 -3.67
C LEU A 85 2.97 5.40 -3.86
N ILE A 86 4.08 5.47 -4.58
CA ILE A 86 4.84 6.69 -4.86
C ILE A 86 4.77 7.02 -6.34
N ASP A 87 4.46 8.27 -6.68
CA ASP A 87 4.56 8.74 -8.07
C ASP A 87 6.03 8.87 -8.45
N ALA A 88 6.52 8.03 -9.36
CA ALA A 88 7.95 7.91 -9.66
C ALA A 88 8.58 9.24 -10.05
N LYS A 89 7.86 10.07 -10.81
CA LYS A 89 8.34 11.39 -11.24
C LYS A 89 8.58 12.35 -10.09
N LYS A 90 7.85 12.19 -8.99
CA LYS A 90 7.94 13.07 -7.81
C LYS A 90 8.86 12.51 -6.74
N GLY A 91 9.02 11.19 -6.71
CA GLY A 91 9.71 10.49 -5.63
C GLY A 91 9.01 10.61 -4.28
N PRO A 92 9.62 10.06 -3.21
CA PRO A 92 9.13 10.19 -1.85
C PRO A 92 9.09 11.64 -1.39
N ARG A 93 8.07 11.98 -0.60
CA ARG A 93 7.81 13.29 -0.01
C ARG A 93 7.81 13.18 1.50
N GLU A 94 7.87 14.33 2.18
CA GLU A 94 7.85 14.42 3.65
C GLU A 94 6.70 13.64 4.29
N LEU A 95 5.51 13.61 3.66
CA LEU A 95 4.39 12.83 4.18
C LEU A 95 4.57 11.31 4.02
N ASP A 96 5.31 10.85 3.01
CA ASP A 96 5.67 9.44 2.88
C ASP A 96 6.65 9.04 4.00
N LEU A 97 7.59 9.92 4.34
CA LEU A 97 8.55 9.70 5.44
C LEU A 97 7.83 9.61 6.79
N LYS A 98 6.90 10.53 7.08
CA LYS A 98 6.07 10.48 8.31
C LYS A 98 5.22 9.22 8.39
N LEU A 99 4.72 8.73 7.26
CA LEU A 99 4.02 7.45 7.22
C LEU A 99 4.96 6.30 7.58
N TRP A 100 6.16 6.25 7.00
CA TRP A 100 7.12 5.19 7.29
C TRP A 100 7.60 5.19 8.75
N GLU A 101 7.82 6.37 9.33
CA GLU A 101 8.12 6.53 10.76
C GLU A 101 6.99 5.96 11.62
N MET A 102 5.75 6.38 11.38
CA MET A 102 4.57 5.89 12.09
C MET A 102 4.37 4.37 11.94
N LEU A 103 4.62 3.81 10.75
CA LEU A 103 4.53 2.37 10.51
C LEU A 103 5.63 1.60 11.24
N THR A 104 6.82 2.20 11.37
CA THR A 104 7.93 1.62 12.14
C THR A 104 7.60 1.61 13.63
N ASP A 105 7.09 2.72 14.17
CA ASP A 105 6.65 2.81 15.57
C ASP A 105 5.54 1.81 15.92
N MET A 106 4.71 1.45 14.95
CA MET A 106 3.63 0.46 15.10
C MET A 106 4.06 -0.97 14.78
N GLU A 107 5.31 -1.19 14.38
CA GLU A 107 5.83 -2.49 13.91
C GLU A 107 5.03 -3.07 12.73
N ILE A 108 4.51 -2.21 11.85
CA ILE A 108 3.65 -2.60 10.73
C ILE A 108 4.48 -2.69 9.44
N PRO A 109 4.56 -3.89 8.82
CA PRO A 109 5.34 -4.07 7.61
C PRO A 109 4.82 -3.24 6.43
N PHE A 110 5.73 -2.59 5.70
CA PHE A 110 5.40 -1.84 4.50
C PHE A 110 6.33 -2.10 3.32
N GLN A 111 5.84 -1.82 2.12
CA GLN A 111 6.54 -2.00 0.86
C GLN A 111 6.33 -0.78 -0.03
N VAL A 112 7.43 -0.30 -0.63
CA VAL A 112 7.37 0.81 -1.56
C VAL A 112 7.03 0.32 -2.96
N VAL A 113 6.10 1.01 -3.61
CA VAL A 113 5.72 0.75 -5.00
C VAL A 113 5.75 2.06 -5.78
N PHE A 114 6.68 2.20 -6.70
CA PHE A 114 6.64 3.29 -7.68
C PHE A 114 5.53 3.05 -8.70
N THR A 115 4.82 4.12 -9.00
CA THR A 115 3.75 4.19 -9.99
C THR A 115 4.12 5.20 -11.06
N LYS A 116 3.48 5.08 -12.22
CA LYS A 116 3.66 5.98 -13.36
C LYS A 116 5.09 6.02 -13.90
N CYS A 117 5.80 4.89 -13.84
CA CYS A 117 7.19 4.81 -14.30
C CYS A 117 7.36 5.13 -15.79
N GLU A 118 6.31 5.05 -16.61
CA GLU A 118 6.33 5.49 -18.02
C GLU A 118 6.67 6.97 -18.19
N SER A 119 6.52 7.76 -17.13
CA SER A 119 6.78 9.19 -17.12
C SER A 119 8.28 9.55 -17.02
N LEU A 120 9.16 8.56 -16.84
CA LEU A 120 10.60 8.75 -16.63
C LEU A 120 11.43 7.94 -17.62
N LYS A 121 12.58 8.48 -18.02
CA LYS A 121 13.61 7.73 -18.73
C LYS A 121 14.31 6.76 -17.77
N PRO A 122 14.97 5.69 -18.28
CA PRO A 122 15.63 4.69 -17.43
C PRO A 122 16.61 5.27 -16.41
N LEU A 123 17.42 6.26 -16.80
CA LEU A 123 18.37 6.91 -15.89
C LEU A 123 17.66 7.69 -14.77
N GLU A 124 16.59 8.41 -15.09
CA GLU A 124 15.83 9.18 -14.11
C GLU A 124 15.14 8.26 -13.10
N LEU A 125 14.56 7.16 -13.59
CA LEU A 125 13.98 6.12 -12.73
C LEU A 125 15.04 5.50 -11.81
N HIS A 126 16.23 5.18 -12.33
CA HIS A 126 17.33 4.65 -11.54
C HIS A 126 17.75 5.63 -10.43
N LEU A 127 17.88 6.93 -10.74
CA LEU A 127 18.26 7.94 -9.74
C LEU A 127 17.22 8.08 -8.62
N VAL A 128 15.93 8.11 -8.96
CA VAL A 128 14.85 8.14 -7.96
C VAL A 128 14.83 6.87 -7.12
N TYR A 129 15.04 5.72 -7.75
CA TYR A 129 15.09 4.42 -7.08
C TYR A 129 16.24 4.34 -6.08
N SER A 130 17.47 4.66 -6.50
CA SER A 130 18.66 4.66 -5.65
C SER A 130 18.52 5.64 -4.47
N LYS A 131 18.01 6.86 -4.72
CA LYS A 131 17.74 7.83 -3.66
C LYS A 131 16.72 7.30 -2.65
N THR A 132 15.69 6.62 -3.13
CA THR A 132 14.64 6.07 -2.27
C THR A 132 15.14 4.91 -1.44
N ILE A 133 15.98 4.03 -2.00
CA ILE A 133 16.65 2.97 -1.24
C ILE A 133 17.43 3.56 -0.06
N GLU A 134 18.24 4.60 -0.30
CA GLU A 134 18.99 5.24 0.78
C GLU A 134 18.08 5.81 1.87
N MET A 135 16.94 6.39 1.49
CA MET A 135 15.96 6.91 2.45
C MET A 135 15.30 5.80 3.28
N VAL A 136 14.90 4.70 2.65
CA VAL A 136 14.12 3.66 3.34
C VAL A 136 14.95 2.75 4.23
N LYS A 137 16.28 2.75 4.09
CA LYS A 137 17.20 2.02 4.97
C LYS A 137 16.98 2.35 6.46
N ALA A 138 16.56 3.57 6.77
CA ALA A 138 16.25 3.97 8.14
C ALA A 138 15.11 3.16 8.78
N TYR A 139 14.25 2.54 7.97
CA TYR A 139 13.05 1.80 8.40
C TYR A 139 13.17 0.29 8.13
N HIS A 140 14.40 -0.23 8.06
CA HIS A 140 14.70 -1.60 7.64
C HIS A 140 13.99 -2.70 8.45
N GLU A 141 13.57 -2.43 9.69
CA GLU A 141 12.92 -3.39 10.59
C GLU A 141 11.54 -3.83 10.08
N VAL A 142 10.82 -2.92 9.44
CA VAL A 142 9.46 -3.15 8.90
C VAL A 142 9.40 -3.03 7.37
N LEU A 143 10.52 -2.70 6.73
CA LEU A 143 10.60 -2.56 5.28
C LEU A 143 10.64 -3.94 4.60
N TYR A 144 9.73 -4.14 3.66
CA TYR A 144 9.81 -5.27 2.75
C TYR A 144 10.95 -5.07 1.74
N PRO A 145 11.78 -6.10 1.47
CA PRO A 145 13.08 -5.92 0.81
C PRO A 145 13.02 -5.49 -0.66
N PHE A 146 11.86 -5.58 -1.31
CA PHE A 146 11.71 -5.28 -2.74
C PHE A 146 10.83 -4.04 -2.97
N ILE A 147 11.35 -3.12 -3.78
CA ILE A 147 10.60 -1.97 -4.28
C ILE A 147 10.14 -2.28 -5.71
N HIS A 148 8.83 -2.22 -5.95
CA HIS A 148 8.30 -2.43 -7.30
C HIS A 148 8.29 -1.13 -8.10
N ALA A 149 8.67 -1.19 -9.37
CA ALA A 149 8.46 -0.12 -10.34
C ALA A 149 7.33 -0.49 -11.28
N THR A 150 6.25 0.29 -11.29
CA THR A 150 5.03 -0.06 -12.01
C THR A 150 4.54 1.04 -12.94
N SER A 151 3.92 0.61 -14.04
CA SER A 151 3.15 1.46 -14.95
C SER A 151 1.86 0.75 -15.31
N THR A 152 0.72 1.34 -14.98
CA THR A 152 -0.57 0.83 -15.44
C THR A 152 -0.76 1.04 -16.94
N LEU A 153 -0.21 2.14 -17.50
CA LEU A 153 -0.31 2.45 -18.93
C LEU A 153 0.47 1.44 -19.78
N GLN A 154 1.67 1.07 -19.35
CA GLN A 154 2.53 0.11 -20.06
C GLN A 154 2.37 -1.33 -19.55
N LYS A 155 1.57 -1.54 -18.49
CA LYS A 155 1.47 -2.81 -17.73
C LYS A 155 2.80 -3.32 -17.15
N LEU A 156 3.78 -2.43 -17.00
CA LEU A 156 5.09 -2.75 -16.44
C LEU A 156 4.99 -3.05 -14.94
N GLY A 157 5.65 -4.11 -14.47
CA GLY A 157 5.80 -4.41 -13.04
C GLY A 157 4.52 -4.88 -12.33
N ILE A 158 3.38 -4.92 -13.04
CA ILE A 158 2.07 -5.24 -12.47
C ILE A 158 1.99 -6.73 -12.13
N VAL A 159 2.51 -7.61 -13.00
CA VAL A 159 2.47 -9.06 -12.78
C VAL A 159 3.34 -9.44 -11.58
N GLU A 160 4.50 -8.84 -11.47
CA GLU A 160 5.44 -9.04 -10.38
C GLU A 160 4.85 -8.58 -9.05
N LEU A 161 4.23 -7.38 -9.03
CA LEU A 161 3.53 -6.87 -7.85
C LEU A 161 2.36 -7.79 -7.45
N CYS A 162 1.54 -8.22 -8.41
CA CYS A 162 0.44 -9.15 -8.14
C CYS A 162 0.95 -10.50 -7.62
N SER A 163 2.09 -10.98 -8.11
CA SER A 163 2.70 -12.24 -7.66
C SER A 163 3.18 -12.13 -6.22
N ASP A 164 3.82 -11.02 -5.85
CA ASP A 164 4.28 -10.76 -4.48
C ASP A 164 3.10 -10.60 -3.51
N VAL A 165 2.01 -9.96 -3.94
CA VAL A 165 0.76 -9.88 -3.17
C VAL A 165 0.11 -11.26 -3.02
N ALA A 166 0.05 -12.07 -4.08
CA ALA A 166 -0.52 -13.41 -4.03
C ALA A 166 0.27 -14.35 -3.11
N TYR A 167 1.59 -14.19 -3.05
CA TYR A 167 2.46 -14.97 -2.17
C TYR A 167 2.09 -14.81 -0.68
N ILE A 168 1.56 -13.66 -0.28
CA ILE A 168 1.10 -13.41 1.10
C ILE A 168 -0.10 -14.27 1.43
N ALA A 169 -1.07 -14.39 0.51
CA ALA A 169 -2.22 -15.28 0.68
C ALA A 169 -1.77 -16.74 0.76
N PHE A 170 -0.84 -17.16 -0.10
CA PHE A 170 -0.30 -18.52 -0.09
C PHE A 170 0.39 -18.87 1.24
N ASN A 171 1.23 -17.98 1.77
CA ASN A 171 1.91 -18.21 3.04
C ASN A 171 0.97 -18.26 4.24
N CYS A 172 -0.09 -17.44 4.24
CA CYS A 172 -1.09 -17.50 5.31
C CYS A 172 -1.81 -18.85 5.38
N LYS A 173 -1.99 -19.53 4.24
CA LYS A 173 -2.58 -20.89 4.20
C LYS A 173 -1.63 -21.97 4.71
N LEU A 174 -0.35 -21.85 4.38
CA LEU A 174 0.65 -22.81 4.84
C LEU A 174 0.77 -22.79 6.36
N THR A 175 0.79 -21.60 6.96
CA THR A 175 0.89 -21.47 8.42
C THR A 175 -0.37 -21.97 9.13
N SER A 176 -1.58 -21.73 8.61
CA SER A 176 -2.80 -22.28 9.20
C SER A 176 -2.82 -23.81 9.13
N ASN A 177 -2.48 -24.40 7.98
CA ASN A 177 -2.47 -25.85 7.80
C ASN A 177 -1.43 -26.55 8.70
N ILE A 178 -0.30 -25.91 9.00
CA ILE A 178 0.67 -26.47 9.94
C ILE A 178 0.07 -26.49 11.34
N VAL A 179 -0.50 -25.38 11.82
CA VAL A 179 -1.09 -25.31 13.17
C VAL A 179 -2.26 -26.29 13.34
N ASP A 180 -3.06 -26.50 12.30
CA ASP A 180 -4.18 -27.46 12.32
C ASP A 180 -3.73 -28.93 12.31
N ASN A 181 -2.51 -29.24 11.83
CA ASN A 181 -1.97 -30.60 11.81
C ASN A 181 -1.22 -31.00 13.10
N TYR A 182 -1.04 -30.06 14.04
CA TYR A 182 -0.36 -30.29 15.32
C TYR A 182 -1.28 -30.07 16.55
N ASN A 183 -2.59 -29.89 16.34
CA ASN A 183 -3.63 -29.88 17.38
C ASN A 183 -4.64 -31.00 17.13
#